data_AF-A0A4Y2WXE2-F1
#
_entry.id   AF-A0A4Y2WXE2-F1
#
_cell.length_a   1.000
_cell.length_b   1.000
_cell.length_c   1.000
_cell.angle_alpha   90.00
_cell.angle_beta   90.00
_cell.angle_gamma   90.00
#
_symmetry.space_group_name_H-M   'P 1'
#
loop_
_entity.id
_entity.type
_entity.pdbx_description
1 polymer ?
#
loop_
_entity_poly.entity_id
_entity_poly.type
_entity_poly.pdbx_seq_one_letter_code
_entity_poly.pdbx_strand_id
1 'polypeptide(L)'
;MEHFKNKFRPTSKALLAVLIDEFFELKFNPEEETVGIFCKRVEEKKTQVKEADFEILELLIALQLIRRLPAEYDHLVQTLYRLKNEEFNHREVEKQLINEAGRIQLKQKDLNLDYTENAYTVGSFRLQETRKKSFERSGAVLDPSRNPGQYRKISYPNSSVIRC
;
A
#
# COMPACT_ATOMS: atom_id res chain seq x y z
N MET A 1 13.91 53.10 -11.57
CA MET A 1 12.95 52.13 -12.13
C MET A 1 12.25 51.38 -11.00
N GLU A 2 11.50 52.08 -10.12
CA GLU A 2 10.84 51.48 -8.92
C GLU A 2 9.50 52.19 -8.63
N HIS A 3 8.69 52.45 -9.66
CA HIS A 3 7.43 53.23 -9.49
C HIS A 3 6.14 52.55 -9.98
N PHE A 4 6.21 51.30 -10.47
CA PHE A 4 5.04 50.61 -11.02
C PHE A 4 4.70 49.25 -10.41
N LYS A 5 5.57 48.63 -9.60
CA LYS A 5 5.25 47.32 -8.98
C LYS A 5 4.16 47.40 -7.90
N ASN A 6 4.02 48.53 -7.21
CA ASN A 6 3.08 48.68 -6.09
C ASN A 6 1.67 49.14 -6.46
N LYS A 7 1.41 49.50 -7.73
CA LYS A 7 0.08 50.06 -8.13
C LYS A 7 -0.94 49.00 -8.56
N PHE A 8 -0.51 47.74 -8.70
CA PHE A 8 -1.35 46.62 -9.13
C PHE A 8 -1.36 45.45 -8.14
N ARG A 9 -0.79 45.60 -6.93
CA ARG A 9 -0.99 44.62 -5.87
C ARG A 9 -2.48 44.61 -5.55
N PRO A 10 -3.20 43.48 -5.65
CA PRO A 10 -4.60 43.41 -5.23
C PRO A 10 -4.73 43.99 -3.82
N THR A 11 -5.85 44.66 -3.49
CA THR A 11 -6.09 45.12 -2.13
C THR A 11 -5.82 43.98 -1.16
N SER A 12 -5.16 44.27 -0.03
CA SER A 12 -4.62 43.24 0.88
C SER A 12 -5.62 42.13 1.20
N LYS A 13 -6.92 42.48 1.33
CA LYS A 13 -8.03 41.55 1.55
C LYS A 13 -8.34 40.63 0.38
N ALA A 14 -8.32 41.13 -0.86
CA ALA A 14 -8.56 40.31 -2.05
C ALA A 14 -7.41 39.34 -2.30
N LEU A 15 -6.16 39.79 -2.08
CA LEU A 15 -4.99 38.93 -2.14
C LEU A 15 -5.07 37.83 -1.07
N LEU A 16 -5.39 38.20 0.17
CA LEU A 16 -5.54 37.22 1.26
C LEU A 16 -6.63 36.19 0.95
N ALA A 17 -7.80 36.62 0.44
CA ALA A 17 -8.88 35.71 0.09
C ALA A 17 -8.41 34.64 -0.90
N VAL A 18 -7.73 35.06 -1.99
CA VAL A 18 -7.17 34.13 -2.98
C VAL A 18 -6.17 33.17 -2.35
N LEU A 19 -5.22 33.66 -1.55
CA LEU A 19 -4.21 32.81 -0.93
C LEU A 19 -4.79 31.80 0.07
N ILE A 20 -5.82 32.19 0.81
CA ILE A 20 -6.51 31.31 1.77
C ILE A 20 -7.37 30.27 1.05
N ASP A 21 -8.07 30.67 -0.03
CA ASP A 21 -8.82 29.74 -0.87
C ASP A 21 -7.88 28.68 -1.45
N GLU A 22 -6.76 29.10 -2.05
CA GLU A 22 -5.72 28.20 -2.56
C GLU A 22 -5.14 27.27 -1.48
N PHE A 23 -4.96 27.77 -0.25
CA PHE A 23 -4.46 26.98 0.88
C PHE A 23 -5.40 25.83 1.25
N PHE A 24 -6.71 26.10 1.36
CA PHE A 24 -7.70 25.09 1.74
C PHE A 24 -8.18 24.22 0.57
N GLU A 25 -7.87 24.62 -0.67
CA GLU A 25 -8.04 23.82 -1.87
C GLU A 25 -6.97 22.74 -2.03
N LEU A 26 -5.82 22.85 -1.36
CA LEU A 26 -4.83 21.79 -1.32
C LEU A 26 -5.48 20.49 -0.83
N LYS A 27 -5.23 19.42 -1.57
CA LYS A 27 -5.69 18.06 -1.27
C LYS A 27 -4.54 17.10 -1.53
N PHE A 28 -4.40 16.14 -0.63
CA PHE A 28 -3.49 15.03 -0.83
C PHE A 28 -4.04 14.12 -1.92
N ASN A 29 -3.22 13.77 -2.90
CA ASN A 29 -3.54 12.77 -3.91
C ASN A 29 -2.54 11.59 -3.83
N PRO A 30 -2.95 10.43 -3.28
CA PRO A 30 -2.03 9.29 -3.12
C PRO A 30 -1.58 8.67 -4.45
N GLU A 31 -2.25 8.96 -5.57
CA GLU A 31 -1.86 8.48 -6.90
C GLU A 31 -0.77 9.36 -7.54
N GLU A 32 -0.70 10.64 -7.17
CA GLU A 32 0.19 11.62 -7.80
C GLU A 32 1.38 12.03 -6.93
N GLU A 33 1.26 11.93 -5.60
CA GLU A 33 2.27 12.43 -4.69
C GLU A 33 2.40 11.57 -3.42
N THR A 34 3.53 11.73 -2.74
CA THR A 34 3.74 11.17 -1.39
C THR A 34 3.25 12.14 -0.33
N VAL A 35 2.99 11.63 0.87
CA VAL A 35 2.63 12.47 2.04
C VAL A 35 3.67 13.57 2.29
N GLY A 36 4.96 13.26 2.15
CA GLY A 36 6.03 14.26 2.32
C GLY A 36 5.96 15.39 1.29
N ILE A 37 5.60 15.08 0.03
CA ILE A 37 5.39 16.09 -1.01
C ILE A 37 4.18 16.96 -0.67
N PHE A 38 3.07 16.35 -0.23
CA PHE A 38 1.89 17.09 0.20
C PHE A 38 2.18 18.04 1.37
N CYS A 39 2.86 17.57 2.43
CA CYS A 39 3.27 18.41 3.57
C CYS A 39 4.10 19.61 3.10
N LYS A 40 5.04 19.38 2.16
CA LYS A 40 5.85 20.44 1.58
C LYS A 40 5.01 21.49 0.85
N ARG A 41 4.01 21.09 0.05
CA ARG A 41 3.10 22.03 -0.64
C ARG A 41 2.32 22.90 0.35
N VAL A 42 1.88 22.33 1.47
CA VAL A 42 1.21 23.08 2.55
C VAL A 42 2.16 24.12 3.16
N GLU A 43 3.42 23.75 3.43
CA GLU A 43 4.43 24.67 4.00
C GLU A 43 4.82 25.77 3.00
N GLU A 44 4.94 25.45 1.71
CA GLU A 44 5.17 26.43 0.64
C GLU A 44 4.02 27.45 0.56
N LYS A 45 2.76 26.99 0.62
CA LYS A 45 1.61 27.89 0.59
C LYS A 45 1.49 28.74 1.85
N LYS A 46 1.76 28.18 3.03
CA LYS A 46 1.90 28.94 4.28
C LYS A 46 2.97 30.02 4.18
N THR A 47 4.10 29.73 3.55
CA THR A 47 5.17 30.71 3.32
C THR A 47 4.70 31.85 2.41
N GLN A 48 3.95 31.55 1.34
CA GLN A 48 3.36 32.58 0.46
C GLN A 48 2.39 33.51 1.21
N VAL A 49 1.60 32.97 2.14
CA VAL A 49 0.74 33.81 3.00
C VAL A 49 1.57 34.73 3.89
N LYS A 50 2.67 34.22 4.44
CA LYS A 50 3.62 35.01 5.25
C LYS A 50 4.32 36.12 4.46
N GLU A 51 4.73 35.83 3.23
CA GLU A 51 5.31 36.82 2.30
C GLU A 51 4.32 37.92 1.91
N ALA A 52 3.01 37.64 2.02
CA ALA A 52 1.96 38.63 1.83
C ALA A 52 1.63 39.45 3.09
N ASP A 53 2.46 39.37 4.14
CA ASP A 53 2.29 40.03 5.44
C ASP A 53 1.09 39.51 6.25
N PHE A 54 0.71 38.25 6.05
CA PHE A 54 -0.38 37.57 6.76
C PHE A 54 0.12 36.31 7.46
N GLU A 55 -0.60 35.83 8.47
CA GLU A 55 -0.28 34.57 9.15
C GLU A 55 -1.50 33.66 9.22
N ILE A 56 -1.29 32.38 8.89
CA ILE A 56 -2.29 31.34 9.12
C ILE A 56 -2.09 30.83 10.54
N LEU A 57 -3.19 30.68 11.29
CA LEU A 57 -3.15 30.09 12.62
C LEU A 57 -2.55 28.68 12.57
N GLU A 58 -1.66 28.40 13.51
CA GLU A 58 -0.97 27.11 13.67
C GLU A 58 -1.95 25.93 13.65
N LEU A 59 -3.08 26.07 14.36
CA LEU A 59 -4.16 25.10 14.38
C LEU A 59 -4.71 24.80 12.98
N LEU A 60 -4.90 25.82 12.14
CA LEU A 60 -5.45 25.66 10.79
C LEU A 60 -4.46 24.97 9.85
N ILE A 61 -3.15 25.20 10.05
CA ILE A 61 -2.10 24.52 9.28
C ILE A 61 -2.09 23.03 9.61
N ALA A 62 -2.10 22.71 10.90
CA ALA A 62 -2.15 21.32 11.36
C ALA A 62 -3.44 20.61 10.90
N LEU A 63 -4.60 21.29 10.97
CA LEU A 63 -5.86 20.76 10.45
C LEU A 63 -5.83 20.52 8.94
N GLN A 64 -5.19 21.41 8.17
CA GLN A 64 -5.08 21.25 6.71
C GLN A 64 -4.25 20.01 6.33
N LEU A 65 -3.22 19.66 7.10
CA LEU A 65 -2.41 18.47 6.87
C LEU A 65 -3.19 17.16 7.06
N ILE A 66 -4.18 17.14 7.96
CA ILE A 66 -4.99 15.94 8.26
C ILE A 66 -6.34 15.92 7.54
N ARG A 67 -6.66 16.98 6.79
CA ARG A 67 -7.94 17.13 6.12
C ARG A 67 -7.96 16.28 4.84
N ARG A 68 -8.99 15.43 4.73
CA ARG A 68 -9.26 14.59 3.53
C ARG A 68 -8.11 13.63 3.19
N LEU A 69 -7.46 13.09 4.22
CA LEU A 69 -6.54 11.97 4.03
C LEU A 69 -7.30 10.67 3.70
N PRO A 70 -6.66 9.70 3.04
CA PRO A 70 -7.18 8.35 2.86
C PRO A 70 -7.52 7.67 4.19
N ALA A 71 -8.44 6.70 4.16
CA ALA A 71 -8.96 6.01 5.35
C ALA A 71 -7.88 5.24 6.13
N GLU A 72 -6.77 4.89 5.48
CA GLU A 72 -5.61 4.26 6.13
C GLU A 72 -5.01 5.13 7.24
N TYR A 73 -5.23 6.44 7.19
CA TYR A 73 -4.77 7.41 8.19
C TYR A 73 -5.82 7.67 9.30
N ASP A 74 -7.03 7.11 9.23
CA ASP A 74 -8.13 7.44 10.15
C ASP A 74 -7.75 7.27 11.63
N HIS A 75 -7.05 6.18 11.96
CA HIS A 75 -6.63 5.92 13.33
C HIS A 75 -5.61 6.96 13.83
N LEU A 76 -4.67 7.36 12.97
CA LEU A 76 -3.72 8.42 13.28
C LEU A 76 -4.47 9.73 13.50
N VAL A 77 -5.38 10.10 12.59
CA VAL A 77 -6.17 11.33 12.67
C VAL A 77 -6.96 11.39 13.99
N GLN A 78 -7.59 10.29 14.39
CA GLN A 78 -8.27 10.20 15.69
C GLN A 78 -7.32 10.39 16.87
N THR A 79 -6.11 9.85 16.81
CA THR A 79 -5.10 10.00 17.86
C THR A 79 -4.61 11.44 17.94
N LEU A 80 -4.38 12.08 16.80
CA LEU A 80 -3.97 13.48 16.71
C LEU A 80 -5.01 14.43 17.33
N TYR A 81 -6.31 14.16 17.14
CA TYR A 81 -7.37 14.96 17.78
C TYR A 81 -7.43 14.84 19.31
N ARG A 82 -6.77 13.85 19.90
CA ARG A 82 -6.71 13.68 21.37
C ARG A 82 -5.51 14.38 22.00
N LEU A 83 -4.61 14.92 21.18
CA LEU A 83 -3.49 15.72 21.66
C LEU A 83 -4.00 17.00 22.32
N LYS A 84 -3.22 17.51 23.26
CA LYS A 84 -3.49 18.84 23.83
C LYS A 84 -3.19 19.91 22.80
N ASN A 85 -3.77 21.10 22.98
CA ASN A 85 -3.58 22.22 22.05
C ASN A 85 -2.11 22.60 21.89
N GLU A 86 -1.30 22.48 22.95
CA GLU A 86 0.13 22.81 22.92
C GLU A 86 0.95 21.76 22.14
N GLU A 87 0.47 20.52 22.08
CA GLU A 87 1.10 19.41 21.38
C GLU A 87 0.65 19.33 19.91
N PHE A 88 -0.56 19.84 19.61
CA PHE A 88 -1.13 19.86 18.27
C PHE A 88 -0.60 21.05 17.45
N ASN A 89 0.55 20.84 16.80
CA ASN A 89 1.20 21.80 15.90
C ASN A 89 1.59 21.14 14.57
N HIS A 90 1.78 21.93 13.51
CA HIS A 90 2.00 21.44 12.15
C HIS A 90 3.22 20.53 12.04
N ARG A 91 4.30 20.82 12.78
CA ARG A 91 5.55 20.05 12.73
C ARG A 91 5.37 18.65 13.30
N GLU A 92 4.68 18.55 14.44
CA GLU A 92 4.42 17.26 15.05
C GLU A 92 3.42 16.44 14.22
N VAL A 93 2.39 17.09 13.66
CA VAL A 93 1.45 16.45 12.73
C VAL A 93 2.18 15.93 11.48
N GLU A 94 2.99 16.75 10.82
CA GLU A 94 3.78 16.36 9.64
C GLU A 94 4.67 15.14 9.94
N LYS A 95 5.40 15.19 11.06
CA LYS A 95 6.26 14.09 11.48
C LYS A 95 5.49 12.79 11.68
N GLN A 96 4.32 12.84 12.34
CA GLN A 96 3.50 11.65 12.54
C GLN A 96 2.92 11.12 11.23
N LEU A 97 2.52 12.00 10.31
CA LEU A 97 2.07 11.63 8.98
C LEU A 97 3.14 10.91 8.16
N ILE A 98 4.38 11.41 8.19
CA ILE A 98 5.52 10.78 7.49
C ILE A 98 5.81 9.39 8.07
N ASN A 99 5.81 9.26 9.40
CA ASN A 99 6.03 7.98 10.07
C ASN A 99 4.94 6.97 9.71
N GLU A 100 3.68 7.41 9.71
CA GLU A 100 2.53 6.58 9.37
C GLU A 100 2.54 6.13 7.91
N ALA A 101 2.92 7.03 7.00
CA ALA A 101 3.13 6.67 5.59
C ALA A 101 4.19 5.56 5.45
N GLY A 102 5.29 5.63 6.20
CA GLY A 102 6.30 4.58 6.25
C GLY A 102 5.74 3.25 6.77
N ARG A 103 4.93 3.29 7.83
CA ARG A 103 4.26 2.11 8.40
C ARG A 103 3.29 1.46 7.40
N ILE A 104 2.47 2.26 6.72
CA ILE A 104 1.51 1.80 5.71
C ILE A 104 2.25 1.12 4.55
N GLN A 105 3.31 1.74 4.03
CA GLN A 105 4.13 1.17 2.95
C GLN A 105 4.75 -0.17 3.35
N LEU A 106 5.27 -0.28 4.57
CA LEU A 106 5.83 -1.53 5.07
C LEU A 106 4.77 -2.62 5.14
N LYS A 107 3.62 -2.31 5.75
CA LYS A 107 2.48 -3.24 5.86
C LYS A 107 2.00 -3.75 4.49
N GLN A 108 1.97 -2.87 3.47
CA GLN A 108 1.57 -3.26 2.12
C GLN A 108 2.59 -4.19 1.46
N LYS A 109 3.90 -3.98 1.68
CA LYS A 109 4.95 -4.89 1.16
C LYS A 109 4.84 -6.29 1.77
N ASP A 110 4.60 -6.37 3.08
CA ASP A 110 4.47 -7.65 3.77
C ASP A 110 3.23 -8.43 3.27
N LEU A 111 2.11 -7.74 3.07
CA LEU A 111 0.90 -8.36 2.50
C LEU A 111 1.13 -8.86 1.06
N ASN A 112 1.85 -8.10 0.24
CA ASN A 112 2.14 -8.51 -1.14
C ASN A 112 3.10 -9.71 -1.23
N LEU A 113 3.99 -9.90 -0.25
CA LEU A 113 4.89 -11.05 -0.18
C LEU A 113 4.11 -12.36 0.04
N ASP A 114 3.09 -12.32 0.90
CA ASP A 114 2.28 -13.49 1.30
C ASP A 114 1.45 -14.08 0.13
N TYR A 115 1.13 -13.27 -0.89
CA TYR A 115 0.42 -13.74 -2.11
C TYR A 115 1.33 -14.37 -3.17
N THR A 116 2.66 -14.29 -3.02
CA THR A 116 3.61 -14.81 -4.02
C THR A 116 4.20 -16.19 -3.70
N GLU A 117 3.98 -16.73 -2.51
CA GLU A 117 4.42 -18.07 -2.12
C GLU A 117 3.26 -19.02 -1.86
N ASN A 118 2.55 -19.39 -2.93
CA ASN A 118 1.73 -20.60 -2.88
C ASN A 118 2.70 -21.81 -2.86
N ALA A 119 2.92 -22.38 -1.67
CA ALA A 119 3.76 -23.58 -1.44
C ALA A 119 3.40 -24.79 -2.32
N TYR A 120 2.23 -24.77 -2.97
CA TYR A 120 1.78 -25.79 -3.92
C TYR A 120 2.52 -25.78 -5.27
N THR A 121 3.22 -24.71 -5.65
CA THR A 121 3.96 -24.67 -6.93
C THR A 121 5.37 -25.27 -6.81
N VAL A 122 6.01 -25.15 -5.65
CA VAL A 122 7.40 -25.65 -5.44
C VAL A 122 7.47 -27.18 -5.39
N GLY A 123 6.37 -27.86 -5.03
CA GLY A 123 6.29 -29.32 -4.99
C GLY A 123 6.21 -30.01 -6.37
N SER A 124 5.73 -29.31 -7.40
CA SER A 124 5.49 -29.94 -8.72
C SER A 124 6.78 -30.18 -9.52
N PHE A 125 7.88 -29.50 -9.19
CA PHE A 125 9.17 -29.70 -9.87
C PHE A 125 9.94 -30.93 -9.36
N ARG A 126 9.77 -31.32 -8.09
CA ARG A 126 10.48 -32.47 -7.51
C ARG A 126 9.87 -33.83 -7.86
N LEU A 127 8.65 -33.87 -8.38
CA LEU A 127 7.99 -35.13 -8.78
C LEU A 127 8.27 -35.54 -10.24
N GLN A 128 8.74 -34.62 -11.10
CA GLN A 128 9.02 -34.95 -12.51
C GLN A 128 10.41 -35.53 -12.76
N GLU A 129 11.40 -35.30 -11.87
CA GLU A 129 12.74 -35.87 -12.04
C GLU A 129 12.84 -37.36 -11.68
N THR A 130 11.90 -37.92 -10.91
CA THR A 130 11.93 -39.35 -10.52
C THR A 130 11.19 -40.29 -11.46
N ARG A 131 10.57 -39.78 -12.55
CA ARG A 131 9.85 -40.60 -13.55
C ARG A 131 10.58 -40.78 -14.89
N LYS A 132 11.90 -40.51 -14.97
CA LYS A 132 12.68 -40.68 -16.22
C LYS A 132 13.93 -41.57 -16.11
N LYS A 133 14.05 -42.43 -15.09
CA LYS A 133 15.14 -43.43 -15.02
C LYS A 133 14.61 -44.82 -14.68
N SER A 134 14.23 -45.59 -15.69
CA SER A 134 14.35 -47.07 -15.71
C SER A 134 13.65 -47.67 -16.93
N PHE A 135 14.16 -47.40 -18.13
CA PHE A 135 13.91 -48.29 -19.28
C PHE A 135 15.17 -48.33 -20.13
N GLU A 136 16.11 -49.18 -19.75
CA GLU A 136 17.08 -49.80 -20.65
C GLU A 136 17.89 -50.85 -19.87
N ARG A 137 17.47 -52.12 -19.95
CA ARG A 137 18.40 -53.25 -20.09
C ARG A 137 17.65 -54.49 -20.57
N SER A 138 17.75 -54.76 -21.87
CA SER A 138 17.52 -56.09 -22.43
C SER A 138 18.55 -57.07 -21.87
N GLY A 139 18.07 -58.26 -21.47
CA GLY A 139 18.89 -59.40 -21.07
C GLY A 139 17.99 -60.61 -20.92
N ALA A 140 18.15 -61.59 -21.80
CA ALA A 140 17.28 -62.74 -21.97
C ALA A 140 17.72 -63.95 -21.11
N VAL A 141 16.78 -64.89 -20.87
CA VAL A 141 16.97 -66.38 -20.76
C VAL A 141 17.49 -66.86 -19.36
N LEU A 142 16.91 -67.79 -18.58
CA LEU A 142 16.07 -69.01 -18.75
C LEU A 142 15.06 -69.23 -17.59
N ASP A 143 13.95 -69.93 -17.88
CA ASP A 143 13.05 -70.64 -16.95
C ASP A 143 13.71 -71.95 -16.46
N PRO A 144 13.48 -72.39 -15.20
CA PRO A 144 12.63 -73.56 -15.06
C PRO A 144 11.75 -73.58 -13.79
N SER A 145 10.44 -73.75 -13.98
CA SER A 145 9.57 -74.70 -13.26
C SER A 145 9.47 -74.56 -11.72
N ARG A 146 8.36 -73.99 -11.24
CA ARG A 146 7.42 -74.64 -10.29
C ARG A 146 6.21 -73.76 -9.96
N ASN A 147 5.02 -74.22 -10.37
CA ASN A 147 3.73 -73.83 -9.77
C ASN A 147 3.70 -74.27 -8.29
N PRO A 148 3.04 -73.52 -7.40
CA PRO A 148 1.65 -73.88 -7.12
C PRO A 148 0.72 -72.68 -6.83
N GLY A 149 -0.55 -72.88 -7.17
CA GLY A 149 -1.62 -72.48 -6.25
C GLY A 149 -2.18 -71.07 -6.41
N GLN A 150 -3.05 -70.92 -7.41
CA GLN A 150 -4.37 -70.28 -7.29
C GLN A 150 -4.70 -69.62 -5.94
N TYR A 151 -5.00 -68.32 -5.92
CA TYR A 151 -6.24 -67.83 -5.32
C TYR A 151 -6.76 -66.61 -6.08
N ARG A 152 -8.09 -66.56 -6.16
CA ARG A 152 -8.89 -65.89 -7.18
C ARG A 152 -9.00 -64.38 -7.00
N LYS A 153 -9.27 -63.75 -8.15
CA LYS A 153 -9.81 -62.41 -8.38
C LYS A 153 -10.92 -62.04 -7.40
N ILE A 154 -10.94 -60.78 -6.98
CA ILE A 154 -12.18 -60.05 -6.78
C ILE A 154 -12.05 -58.69 -7.48
N SER A 155 -12.68 -58.59 -8.64
CA SER A 155 -13.00 -57.33 -9.30
C SER A 155 -14.43 -56.98 -8.93
N TYR A 156 -14.68 -55.76 -8.48
CA TYR A 156 -16.01 -55.15 -8.64
C TYR A 156 -15.86 -53.74 -9.24
N PRO A 157 -16.68 -53.42 -10.25
CA PRO A 157 -16.51 -52.24 -11.08
C PRO A 157 -17.17 -51.00 -10.47
N ASN A 158 -16.63 -49.84 -10.85
CA ASN A 158 -17.26 -48.54 -10.69
C ASN A 158 -18.67 -48.53 -11.29
N SER A 159 -19.64 -48.00 -10.56
CA SER A 159 -20.82 -47.40 -11.17
C SER A 159 -21.24 -46.17 -10.37
N SER A 160 -20.96 -45.02 -10.96
CA SER A 160 -21.54 -43.71 -10.67
C SER A 160 -22.99 -43.70 -11.13
N VAL A 161 -23.95 -43.22 -10.31
CA VAL A 161 -25.11 -42.45 -10.81
C VAL A 161 -25.64 -41.51 -9.72
N ILE A 162 -25.74 -40.23 -10.10
CA ILE A 162 -26.40 -39.09 -9.45
C ILE A 162 -27.93 -39.24 -9.52
N ARG A 163 -28.67 -38.73 -8.53
CA ARG A 163 -30.03 -38.10 -8.57
C ARG A 163 -30.68 -38.24 -7.17
N CYS A 164 -31.35 -37.27 -6.56
CA CYS A 164 -31.77 -35.90 -6.86
C CYS A 164 -31.70 -35.13 -5.53
#